data_AF-A0A7W8GBG3-F1
#
_entry.id   AF-A0A7W8GBG3-F1
#
_cell.length_a   1.000
_cell.length_b   1.000
_cell.length_c   1.000
_cell.angle_alpha   90.00
_cell.angle_beta   90.00
_cell.angle_gamma   90.00
#
_symmetry.space_group_name_H-M   'P 1'
#
loop_
_entity.id
_entity.type
_entity.pdbx_description
1 polymer ?
#
loop_
_entity_poly.entity_id
_entity_poly.type
_entity_poly.pdbx_seq_one_letter_code
_entity_poly.pdbx_strand_id
1 'polypeptide(L)'
;MSEPSGLRDLSKMEFYKNAKRIRKDIDLWLIREFGIKKNPRSIRQIARDISEEDQKLIDGIYEKYGVNPNRAYNSEYPDWYLDDEKKLIKKYCNMLTFYIVQANKLHPNYDFEWEQRRKNQNDAIGIVQNLYVEIDHIKEMFDVSLKFTTDLMDALDREEDLIKGWRQSDNKRRKEKGSA
;
A
#
# COMPACT_ATOMS: atom_id res chain seq x y z
N MET A 1 6.96 -25.16 1.13
CA MET A 1 6.85 -25.03 2.60
C MET A 1 5.38 -24.97 2.98
N SER A 2 4.90 -25.82 3.88
CA SER A 2 3.51 -25.81 4.34
C SER A 2 3.27 -24.65 5.30
N GLU A 3 2.25 -23.82 5.06
CA GLU A 3 1.91 -22.73 5.98
C GLU A 3 1.45 -23.25 7.36
N PRO A 4 1.77 -22.53 8.47
CA PRO A 4 1.28 -22.82 9.82
C PRO A 4 -0.25 -22.89 9.91
N SER A 5 -0.81 -23.81 10.71
CA SER A 5 -2.25 -24.14 10.73
C SER A 5 -3.18 -22.94 10.94
N GLY A 6 -2.84 -22.00 11.83
CA GLY A 6 -3.64 -20.78 12.07
C GLY A 6 -3.56 -19.75 10.93
N LEU A 7 -2.53 -19.81 10.09
CA LEU A 7 -2.41 -18.98 8.88
C LEU A 7 -3.21 -19.57 7.72
N ARG A 8 -3.50 -20.89 7.72
CA ARG A 8 -4.30 -21.53 6.67
C ARG A 8 -5.75 -21.04 6.66
N ASP A 9 -6.33 -20.79 7.83
CA ASP A 9 -7.70 -20.25 7.91
C ASP A 9 -7.74 -18.77 7.48
N LEU A 10 -6.75 -17.99 7.92
CA LEU A 10 -6.55 -16.60 7.51
C LEU A 10 -6.34 -16.46 5.98
N SER A 11 -5.57 -17.37 5.38
CA SER A 11 -5.30 -17.40 3.94
C SER A 11 -6.55 -17.60 3.09
N LYS A 12 -7.65 -18.08 3.67
CA LYS A 12 -8.94 -18.27 2.99
C LYS A 12 -9.82 -17.03 3.06
N MET A 13 -9.57 -16.14 4.02
CA MET A 13 -10.36 -14.93 4.26
C MET A 13 -10.10 -13.87 3.19
N GLU A 14 -11.17 -13.35 2.60
CA GLU A 14 -11.09 -12.42 1.47
C GLU A 14 -10.42 -11.09 1.86
N PHE A 15 -10.75 -10.52 3.02
CA PHE A 15 -10.09 -9.31 3.54
C PHE A 15 -8.57 -9.50 3.67
N TYR A 16 -8.11 -10.62 4.23
CA TYR A 16 -6.66 -10.83 4.39
C TYR A 16 -5.93 -10.95 3.03
N LYS A 17 -6.55 -11.62 2.05
CA LYS A 17 -6.00 -11.68 0.69
C LYS A 17 -5.94 -10.28 0.05
N ASN A 18 -7.00 -9.50 0.21
CA ASN A 18 -7.11 -8.17 -0.37
C ASN A 18 -6.14 -7.19 0.30
N ALA A 19 -6.00 -7.18 1.64
CA ALA A 19 -4.95 -6.45 2.35
C ALA A 19 -3.53 -6.78 1.87
N LYS A 20 -3.22 -8.07 1.63
CA LYS A 20 -1.92 -8.48 1.06
C LYS A 20 -1.72 -7.95 -0.36
N ARG A 21 -2.77 -7.95 -1.17
CA ARG A 21 -2.74 -7.40 -2.53
C ARG A 21 -2.51 -5.89 -2.50
N ILE A 22 -3.28 -5.15 -1.71
CA ILE A 22 -3.11 -3.70 -1.50
C ILE A 22 -1.66 -3.37 -1.14
N ARG A 23 -1.09 -4.07 -0.15
CA ARG A 23 0.30 -3.89 0.24
C ARG A 23 1.28 -4.13 -0.91
N LYS A 24 1.08 -5.20 -1.70
CA LYS A 24 1.93 -5.51 -2.85
C LYS A 24 1.84 -4.43 -3.93
N ASP A 25 0.62 -3.98 -4.23
CA ASP A 25 0.37 -2.96 -5.26
C ASP A 25 1.01 -1.62 -4.85
N ILE A 26 0.91 -1.25 -3.56
CA ILE A 26 1.62 -0.11 -2.97
C ILE A 26 3.14 -0.30 -3.04
N ASP A 27 3.69 -1.42 -2.55
CA ASP A 27 5.14 -1.66 -2.54
C ASP A 27 5.72 -1.53 -3.98
N LEU A 28 5.01 -2.06 -4.99
CA LEU A 28 5.41 -1.93 -6.39
C LEU A 28 5.38 -0.48 -6.88
N TRP A 29 4.39 0.30 -6.47
CA TRP A 29 4.30 1.72 -6.83
C TRP A 29 5.39 2.56 -6.13
N LEU A 30 5.66 2.32 -4.85
CA LEU A 30 6.71 3.00 -4.07
C LEU A 30 8.10 2.82 -4.68
N ILE A 31 8.37 1.64 -5.27
CA ILE A 31 9.66 1.33 -5.90
C ILE A 31 9.77 1.92 -7.31
N ARG A 32 8.66 1.96 -8.06
CA ARG A 32 8.70 2.28 -9.50
C ARG A 32 8.49 3.75 -9.84
N GLU A 33 7.55 4.40 -9.16
CA GLU A 33 7.00 5.68 -9.63
C GLU A 33 6.85 6.75 -8.53
N PHE A 34 6.94 6.38 -7.25
CA PHE A 34 6.64 7.32 -6.17
C PHE A 34 7.62 8.51 -6.10
N GLY A 35 7.05 9.72 -6.16
CA GLY A 35 7.80 10.96 -6.04
C GLY A 35 8.59 11.35 -7.27
N ILE A 36 8.53 10.58 -8.35
CA ILE A 36 9.36 10.82 -9.52
C ILE A 36 8.52 11.27 -10.71
N LYS A 37 8.77 12.49 -11.18
CA LYS A 37 8.25 12.91 -12.49
C LYS A 37 9.04 12.24 -13.60
N LYS A 38 8.32 11.55 -14.50
CA LYS A 38 8.90 11.11 -15.76
C LYS A 38 9.31 12.35 -16.53
N ASN A 39 10.60 12.55 -16.76
CA ASN A 39 11.08 13.69 -17.55
C ASN A 39 10.56 13.55 -18.99
N PRO A 40 9.64 14.40 -19.47
CA PRO A 40 9.10 14.31 -20.83
C PRO A 40 10.15 14.61 -21.91
N ARG A 41 11.32 15.14 -21.50
CA ARG A 41 12.50 15.35 -22.34
C ARG A 41 13.59 14.30 -22.11
N SER A 42 13.26 13.19 -21.45
CA SER A 42 14.17 12.05 -21.36
C SER A 42 14.59 11.65 -22.77
N ILE A 43 15.88 11.71 -23.05
CA ILE A 43 16.43 11.39 -24.38
C ILE A 43 16.01 9.96 -24.78
N ARG A 44 15.89 9.06 -23.80
CA ARG A 44 15.42 7.67 -23.99
C ARG A 44 13.94 7.55 -24.41
N GLN A 45 13.11 8.58 -24.18
CA GLN A 45 11.74 8.66 -24.71
C GLN A 45 11.69 9.26 -26.13
N ILE A 46 12.63 10.15 -26.46
CA ILE A 46 12.69 10.85 -27.75
C ILE A 46 13.42 10.02 -28.81
N ALA A 47 14.42 9.23 -28.41
CA ALA A 47 15.20 8.36 -29.28
C ALA A 47 15.34 6.96 -28.63
N ARG A 48 14.84 5.93 -29.33
CA ARG A 48 14.89 4.53 -28.85
C ARG A 48 16.22 3.82 -29.15
N ASP A 49 16.93 4.26 -30.18
CA ASP A 49 18.15 3.62 -30.70
C ASP A 49 19.30 4.63 -30.78
N ILE A 50 19.76 5.10 -29.62
CA ILE A 50 20.89 6.03 -29.52
C ILE A 50 22.19 5.23 -29.69
N SER A 51 23.09 5.70 -30.55
CA SER A 51 24.39 5.06 -30.75
C SER A 51 25.27 5.17 -29.48
N GLU A 52 26.23 4.26 -29.30
CA GLU A 52 27.14 4.32 -28.14
C GLU A 52 27.99 5.61 -28.12
N GLU A 53 28.28 6.19 -29.29
CA GLU A 53 29.01 7.46 -29.42
C GLU A 53 28.16 8.65 -28.95
N ASP A 54 26.90 8.70 -29.37
CA ASP A 54 25.97 9.75 -28.95
C ASP A 54 25.66 9.66 -27.46
N GLN A 55 25.54 8.45 -26.91
CA GLN A 55 25.33 8.25 -25.47
C GLN A 55 26.51 8.79 -24.65
N LYS A 56 27.76 8.55 -25.07
CA LYS A 56 28.95 9.11 -24.42
C LYS A 56 29.00 10.63 -24.49
N LEU A 57 28.59 11.22 -25.61
CA LEU A 57 28.52 12.67 -25.78
C LEU A 57 27.51 13.30 -24.81
N ILE A 58 26.33 12.68 -24.72
CA ILE A 58 25.27 13.05 -23.79
C ILE A 58 25.79 12.98 -22.35
N ASP A 59 26.41 11.86 -21.98
CA ASP A 59 26.96 11.64 -20.64
C ASP A 59 27.99 12.71 -20.26
N GLY A 60 28.89 13.05 -21.20
CA GLY A 60 29.90 14.09 -21.00
C GLY A 60 29.32 15.50 -20.86
N ILE A 61 28.23 15.84 -21.56
CA ILE A 61 27.53 17.11 -21.37
C ILE A 61 26.96 17.19 -19.96
N TYR A 62 26.32 16.12 -19.51
CA TYR A 62 25.73 16.06 -18.17
C TYR A 62 26.80 16.18 -17.08
N GLU A 63 27.91 15.45 -17.19
CA GLU A 63 29.04 15.50 -16.25
C GLU A 63 29.65 16.91 -16.15
N LYS A 64 29.84 17.59 -17.28
CA LYS A 64 30.37 18.97 -17.34
C LYS A 64 29.55 19.98 -16.53
N TYR A 65 28.24 19.78 -16.42
CA TYR A 65 27.35 20.67 -15.67
C TYR A 65 27.00 20.12 -14.27
N GLY A 66 27.68 19.05 -13.81
CA GLY A 66 27.44 18.45 -12.50
C GLY A 66 26.10 17.70 -12.41
N VAL A 67 25.63 17.18 -13.54
CA VAL A 67 24.32 16.54 -13.68
C VAL A 67 24.55 15.07 -14.04
N ASN A 68 23.74 14.15 -13.50
CA ASN A 68 23.80 12.74 -13.91
C ASN A 68 23.02 12.52 -15.22
N PRO A 69 23.61 11.89 -16.25
CA PRO A 69 22.93 11.54 -17.51
C PRO A 69 21.71 10.64 -17.36
N ASN A 70 21.62 9.88 -16.27
CA ASN A 70 20.42 9.12 -15.90
C ASN A 70 19.31 10.02 -15.32
N ARG A 71 19.10 11.22 -15.90
CA ARG A 71 18.00 12.17 -15.65
C ARG A 71 16.59 11.63 -15.94
N ALA A 72 16.42 10.33 -16.09
CA ALA A 72 15.11 9.71 -16.26
C ALA A 72 14.24 9.88 -15.00
N TYR A 73 14.85 10.12 -13.83
CA TYR A 73 14.18 10.10 -12.53
C TYR A 73 14.77 11.13 -11.54
N ASN A 74 14.64 12.43 -11.80
CA ASN A 74 14.87 13.42 -10.73
C ASN A 74 13.54 13.63 -10.00
N SER A 75 13.50 13.27 -8.72
CA SER A 75 12.42 13.70 -7.83
C SER A 75 12.47 15.23 -7.68
N GLU A 76 11.32 15.90 -7.82
CA GLU A 76 11.21 17.33 -7.48
C GLU A 76 11.27 17.58 -5.96
N TYR A 77 11.14 16.50 -5.18
CA TYR A 77 11.08 16.52 -3.73
C TYR A 77 12.39 16.03 -3.12
N PRO A 78 12.82 16.58 -1.97
CA PRO A 78 13.98 16.08 -1.24
C PRO A 78 13.83 14.59 -0.87
N ASP A 79 14.92 13.84 -0.94
CA ASP A 79 14.93 12.39 -0.64
C ASP A 79 14.38 12.07 0.75
N TRP A 80 14.71 12.89 1.75
CA TRP A 80 14.20 12.69 3.13
C TRP A 80 12.68 12.74 3.20
N TYR A 81 12.04 13.61 2.42
CA TYR A 81 10.59 13.75 2.40
C TYR A 81 9.95 12.53 1.73
N LEU A 82 10.49 12.13 0.57
CA LEU A 82 10.03 10.92 -0.11
C LEU A 82 10.16 9.67 0.76
N ASP A 83 11.26 9.55 1.48
CA ASP A 83 11.51 8.42 2.37
C ASP A 83 10.53 8.39 3.53
N ASP A 84 10.18 9.54 4.09
CA ASP A 84 9.23 9.63 5.20
C ASP A 84 7.81 9.28 4.76
N GLU A 85 7.36 9.77 3.60
CA GLU A 85 6.07 9.38 3.01
C GLU A 85 6.02 7.87 2.73
N LYS A 86 7.07 7.31 2.10
CA LYS A 86 7.17 5.86 1.85
C LYS A 86 7.10 5.05 3.14
N LYS A 87 7.81 5.49 4.19
CA LYS A 87 7.79 4.81 5.50
C LYS A 87 6.41 4.87 6.12
N LEU A 88 5.71 6.00 6.02
CA LEU A 88 4.38 6.19 6.60
C LEU A 88 3.35 5.25 5.96
N ILE A 89 3.26 5.22 4.63
CA ILE A 89 2.35 4.34 3.89
C ILE A 89 2.67 2.86 4.20
N LYS A 90 3.96 2.51 4.19
CA LYS A 90 4.41 1.14 4.50
C LYS A 90 4.07 0.73 5.93
N LYS A 91 4.19 1.66 6.88
CA LYS A 91 3.75 1.46 8.27
C LYS A 91 2.26 1.17 8.32
N TYR A 92 1.41 1.93 7.64
CA TYR A 92 -0.02 1.65 7.60
C TYR A 92 -0.35 0.30 6.95
N CYS A 93 0.28 -0.07 5.83
CA CYS A 93 0.11 -1.41 5.24
C CYS A 93 0.46 -2.55 6.22
N ASN A 94 1.54 -2.38 6.99
CA ASN A 94 1.93 -3.34 8.03
C ASN A 94 0.92 -3.39 9.17
N MET A 95 0.42 -2.23 9.63
CA MET A 95 -0.57 -2.13 10.70
C MET A 95 -1.92 -2.75 10.31
N LEU A 96 -2.37 -2.56 9.07
CA LEU A 96 -3.61 -3.17 8.56
C LEU A 96 -3.54 -4.69 8.67
N THR A 97 -2.46 -5.26 8.13
CA THR A 97 -2.20 -6.71 8.18
C THR A 97 -2.09 -7.20 9.61
N PHE A 98 -1.40 -6.44 10.47
CA PHE A 98 -1.23 -6.75 11.89
C PHE A 98 -2.58 -6.85 12.61
N TYR A 99 -3.43 -5.84 12.52
CA TYR A 99 -4.72 -5.83 13.22
C TYR A 99 -5.67 -6.92 12.71
N ILE A 100 -5.68 -7.19 11.40
CA ILE A 100 -6.42 -8.34 10.83
C ILE A 100 -5.97 -9.65 11.48
N VAL A 101 -4.66 -9.87 11.58
CA VAL A 101 -4.10 -11.08 12.20
C VAL A 101 -4.45 -11.15 13.69
N GLN A 102 -4.32 -10.04 14.43
CA GLN A 102 -4.65 -10.00 15.86
C GLN A 102 -6.13 -10.28 16.11
N ALA A 103 -7.03 -9.70 15.30
CA ALA A 103 -8.45 -10.00 15.37
C ALA A 103 -8.71 -11.49 15.09
N ASN A 104 -8.11 -12.04 14.04
CA ASN A 104 -8.37 -13.41 13.62
C ASN A 104 -7.93 -14.46 14.65
N LYS A 105 -6.78 -14.23 15.30
CA LYS A 105 -6.24 -15.14 16.32
C LYS A 105 -7.11 -15.26 17.57
N LEU A 106 -7.99 -14.28 17.83
CA LEU A 106 -8.91 -14.35 18.95
C LEU A 106 -10.06 -15.29 18.60
N HIS A 107 -10.27 -16.32 19.43
CA HIS A 107 -11.38 -17.28 19.32
C HIS A 107 -12.30 -17.12 20.54
N PRO A 108 -13.25 -16.16 20.51
CA PRO A 108 -13.89 -15.72 21.74
C PRO A 108 -14.82 -16.76 22.37
N ASN A 109 -14.64 -16.96 23.67
CA ASN A 109 -15.54 -17.69 24.56
C ASN A 109 -16.16 -16.77 25.61
N TYR A 110 -15.49 -15.66 25.94
CA TYR A 110 -15.96 -14.66 26.88
C TYR A 110 -16.23 -13.32 26.21
N ASP A 111 -17.07 -12.49 26.83
CA ASP A 111 -17.46 -11.18 26.27
C ASP A 111 -16.27 -10.24 26.04
N PHE A 112 -15.30 -10.20 26.96
CA PHE A 112 -14.12 -9.35 26.81
C PHE A 112 -13.26 -9.75 25.58
N GLU A 113 -13.23 -11.02 25.19
CA GLU A 113 -12.51 -11.49 24.01
C GLU A 113 -13.22 -11.06 22.72
N TRP A 114 -14.56 -11.03 22.73
CA TRP A 114 -15.36 -10.46 21.63
C TRP A 114 -15.09 -8.98 21.48
N GLU A 115 -15.02 -8.24 22.58
CA GLU A 115 -14.71 -6.82 22.59
C GLU A 115 -13.29 -6.55 22.07
N GLN A 116 -12.30 -7.32 22.52
CA GLN A 116 -10.93 -7.19 22.04
C GLN A 116 -10.80 -7.52 20.55
N ARG A 117 -11.52 -8.54 20.06
CA ARG A 117 -11.58 -8.86 18.63
C ARG A 117 -12.22 -7.74 17.83
N ARG A 118 -13.31 -7.16 18.34
CA ARG A 118 -13.98 -6.00 17.73
C ARG A 118 -13.07 -4.77 17.70
N LYS A 119 -12.33 -4.52 18.77
CA LYS A 119 -11.34 -3.43 18.81
C LYS A 119 -10.32 -3.59 17.68
N ASN A 120 -9.72 -4.76 17.52
CA ASN A 120 -8.76 -5.01 16.45
C ASN A 120 -9.38 -4.84 15.05
N GLN A 121 -10.64 -5.23 14.85
CA GLN A 121 -11.36 -4.99 13.58
C GLN A 121 -11.59 -3.50 13.32
N ASN A 122 -11.95 -2.73 14.36
CA ASN A 122 -12.12 -1.28 14.25
C ASN A 122 -10.78 -0.59 13.97
N ASP A 123 -9.72 -1.01 14.64
CA ASP A 123 -8.37 -0.50 14.40
C ASP A 123 -7.95 -0.78 12.95
N ALA A 124 -8.23 -1.97 12.41
CA ALA A 124 -7.98 -2.29 10.99
C ALA A 124 -8.73 -1.34 10.04
N ILE A 125 -10.02 -1.07 10.29
CA ILE A 125 -10.80 -0.09 9.52
C ILE A 125 -10.17 1.32 9.61
N GLY A 126 -9.76 1.73 10.81
CA GLY A 126 -9.06 3.00 10.99
C GLY A 126 -7.77 3.09 10.18
N ILE A 127 -7.03 1.99 10.03
CA ILE A 127 -5.84 1.95 9.17
C ILE A 127 -6.20 2.03 7.69
N VAL A 128 -7.29 1.42 7.23
CA VAL A 128 -7.77 1.59 5.84
C VAL A 128 -8.06 3.07 5.57
N GLN A 129 -8.71 3.76 6.50
CA GLN A 129 -9.01 5.19 6.40
C GLN A 129 -7.75 6.06 6.41
N ASN A 130 -6.76 5.74 7.25
CA ASN A 130 -5.47 6.44 7.21
C ASN A 130 -4.78 6.26 5.85
N LEU A 131 -4.76 5.04 5.28
CA LEU A 131 -4.22 4.81 3.94
C LEU A 131 -4.96 5.64 2.88
N TYR A 132 -6.29 5.72 2.94
CA TYR A 132 -7.07 6.52 2.01
C TYR A 132 -6.64 7.99 2.04
N VAL A 133 -6.55 8.58 3.25
CA VAL A 133 -6.13 9.97 3.44
C VAL A 133 -4.71 10.21 2.94
N GLU A 134 -3.76 9.32 3.23
CA GLU A 134 -2.39 9.48 2.74
C GLU A 134 -2.30 9.37 1.21
N ILE A 135 -3.02 8.43 0.60
CA ILE A 135 -3.04 8.30 -0.87
C ILE A 135 -3.67 9.53 -1.51
N ASP A 136 -4.70 10.11 -0.91
CA ASP A 136 -5.31 11.35 -1.39
C ASP A 136 -4.35 12.55 -1.25
N HIS A 137 -3.68 12.69 -0.10
CA HIS A 137 -2.63 13.68 0.08
C HIS A 137 -1.52 13.56 -0.97
N ILE A 138 -1.10 12.33 -1.28
CA ILE A 138 -0.08 12.08 -2.29
C ILE A 138 -0.56 12.45 -3.69
N LYS A 139 -1.85 12.26 -4.01
CA LYS A 139 -2.41 12.74 -5.29
C LYS A 139 -2.36 14.27 -5.41
N GLU A 140 -2.52 14.98 -4.31
CA GLU A 140 -2.42 16.45 -4.29
C GLU A 140 -0.97 16.91 -4.41
N MET A 141 -0.06 16.20 -3.76
CA MET A 141 1.35 16.58 -3.68
C MET A 141 2.16 16.15 -4.90
N PHE A 142 1.89 14.98 -5.49
CA PHE A 142 2.75 14.37 -6.50
C PHE A 142 1.99 14.11 -7.81
N ASP A 143 2.70 14.20 -8.93
CA ASP A 143 2.17 13.83 -10.25
C ASP A 143 2.13 12.31 -10.42
N VAL A 144 1.13 11.68 -9.80
CA VAL A 144 0.93 10.22 -9.76
C VAL A 144 -0.17 9.79 -10.71
N SER A 145 -0.10 8.55 -11.19
CA SER A 145 -1.12 8.00 -12.10
C SER A 145 -2.51 7.99 -11.44
N LEU A 146 -3.42 8.84 -11.94
CA LEU A 146 -4.82 8.90 -11.48
C LEU A 146 -5.50 7.53 -11.55
N LYS A 147 -5.24 6.75 -12.61
CA LYS A 147 -5.81 5.41 -12.75
C LYS A 147 -5.36 4.50 -11.59
N PHE A 148 -4.05 4.48 -11.31
CA PHE A 148 -3.53 3.63 -10.23
C PHE A 148 -4.10 4.06 -8.88
N THR A 149 -4.12 5.36 -8.59
CA THR A 149 -4.59 5.83 -7.30
C THR A 149 -6.09 5.62 -7.12
N THR A 150 -6.91 5.81 -8.16
CA THR A 150 -8.33 5.42 -8.14
C THR A 150 -8.51 3.92 -7.92
N ASP A 151 -7.82 3.07 -8.69
CA ASP A 151 -7.91 1.61 -8.52
C ASP A 151 -7.50 1.16 -7.10
N LEU A 152 -6.52 1.85 -6.50
CA LEU A 152 -6.06 1.60 -5.14
C LEU A 152 -7.08 2.06 -4.09
N MET A 153 -7.69 3.23 -4.27
CA MET A 153 -8.74 3.76 -3.40
C MET A 153 -9.97 2.84 -3.43
N ASP A 154 -10.39 2.37 -4.62
CA ASP A 154 -11.47 1.38 -4.76
C ASP A 154 -11.15 0.07 -4.02
N ALA A 155 -9.88 -0.36 -4.04
CA ALA A 155 -9.45 -1.56 -3.32
C ALA A 155 -9.49 -1.36 -1.79
N LEU A 156 -9.21 -0.14 -1.31
CA LEU A 156 -9.33 0.23 0.10
C LEU A 156 -10.80 0.26 0.55
N ASP A 157 -11.70 0.84 -0.24
CA ASP A 157 -13.14 0.84 0.04
C ASP A 157 -13.68 -0.60 0.15
N ARG A 158 -13.29 -1.45 -0.80
CA ARG A 158 -13.63 -2.88 -0.75
C ARG A 158 -13.08 -3.55 0.51
N GLU A 159 -11.86 -3.22 0.93
CA GLU A 159 -11.27 -3.79 2.14
C GLU A 159 -12.06 -3.39 3.39
N GLU A 160 -12.47 -2.13 3.49
CA GLU A 160 -13.31 -1.67 4.59
C GLU A 160 -14.64 -2.43 4.64
N ASP A 161 -15.30 -2.60 3.50
CA ASP A 161 -16.55 -3.34 3.41
C ASP A 161 -16.40 -4.81 3.81
N LEU A 162 -15.30 -5.46 3.41
CA LEU A 162 -15.00 -6.83 3.82
C LEU A 162 -14.80 -6.94 5.34
N ILE A 163 -14.09 -5.99 5.95
CA ILE A 163 -13.88 -5.98 7.42
C ILE A 163 -15.20 -5.65 8.15
N LYS A 164 -16.03 -4.75 7.62
CA LYS A 164 -17.38 -4.49 8.15
C LYS A 164 -18.28 -5.72 8.07
N GLY A 165 -18.26 -6.43 6.95
CA GLY A 165 -18.99 -7.69 6.77
C GLY A 165 -18.53 -8.76 7.77
N TRP A 166 -17.23 -8.85 8.02
CA TRP A 166 -16.67 -9.73 9.05
C TRP A 166 -17.17 -9.37 10.46
N ARG A 167 -17.19 -8.08 10.82
CA ARG A 167 -17.76 -7.60 12.09
C ARG A 167 -19.23 -7.99 12.24
N GLN A 168 -20.03 -7.84 11.18
CA GLN A 168 -21.44 -8.20 11.20
C GLN A 168 -21.64 -9.71 11.41
N SER A 169 -20.83 -10.54 10.76
CA SER A 169 -20.83 -12.00 10.96
C SER A 169 -20.50 -12.38 12.41
N ASP A 170 -19.47 -11.75 12.99
CA ASP A 170 -19.08 -11.98 14.39
C ASP A 170 -20.20 -11.57 15.37
N ASN A 171 -20.93 -10.47 15.11
CA ASN A 171 -22.08 -10.08 15.93
C ASN A 171 -23.19 -11.14 15.94
N LYS A 172 -23.46 -11.75 14.78
CA LYS A 172 -24.46 -12.84 14.67
C LYS A 172 -24.04 -14.03 15.53
N ARG A 173 -22.79 -14.46 15.45
CA ARG A 173 -22.22 -15.56 16.24
C ARG A 173 -22.27 -15.30 17.75
N ARG A 174 -21.99 -14.07 18.19
CA ARG A 174 -22.07 -13.69 19.62
C ARG A 174 -23.50 -13.84 20.15
N LYS A 175 -24.50 -13.39 19.40
CA LYS A 175 -25.92 -13.53 19.78
C LYS A 175 -26.34 -15.00 19.89
N GLU A 176 -25.92 -15.83 18.93
CA GLU A 176 -26.19 -17.27 18.94
C GLU A 176 -25.59 -17.96 20.18
N LYS A 177 -24.35 -17.59 20.57
CA LYS A 177 -23.70 -18.13 21.78
C LYS A 177 -24.33 -17.65 23.10
N GLY A 178 -24.86 -16.42 23.15
CA GLY A 178 -25.50 -15.86 24.34
C GLY A 178 -26.98 -16.19 24.50
N SER A 179 -27.58 -16.88 23.51
CA SER A 179 -28.98 -17.34 23.54
C SER A 179 -29.11 -18.82 23.93
N ALA A 180 -28.01 -19.44 24.38
CA ALA A 180 -27.93 -20.80 24.91
C ALA A 180 -27.58 -20.72 26.40
#